data_AF-A0A914I667-F1
#
_entry.id   AF-A0A914I667-F1
#
_cell.length_a   1.000
_cell.length_b   1.000
_cell.length_c   1.000
_cell.angle_alpha   90.00
_cell.angle_beta   90.00
_cell.angle_gamma   90.00
#
_symmetry.space_group_name_H-M   'P 1'
#
loop_
_entity.id
_entity.type
_entity.pdbx_description
1 polymer ?
#
loop_
_entity_poly.entity_id
_entity_poly.type
_entity_poly.pdbx_seq_one_letter_code
_entity_poly.pdbx_strand_id
1 'polypeptide(L)'
;MSAANGRSLLCPSLLVRVAQLRRVRSRPAPRGSPLVDGNQWTTATNAFRTKRDGVGMPFPTSFIDDDDQSDPISTAKELLKGHEKYKAINAVKAKRKLLLNLNFDHIPIQDQVVLMFPGHGQQHLQMGQKVIDNPSSARLFEEANEFLKFDLLNLCLNGPKTNLDQTFYAQMATFVSCMAAFEKLKVEQPDLRDRLTDCAGFSLGEICALVAAEVLSFSDALNVVKVRAQAMDECSQIASSGMICIRTSAASNLIRALKEASQFSHEHGEPPVCDVANYLFCHVKVVAGTNKALGHFAQNAKHFKIQLLKKLPFYGAFHTRMMNGASQRVEQCLAGIRLRAPRVNVYSNYTGKCHTRRMAHMGKDIARQVNNPVKWEQIMQILFNKRINDEFPSYFEIGKKASHTYVNYPV
;
A
#
# COMPACT_ATOMS: atom_id res chain seq x y z
N MET A 1 2.12 37.36 57.61
CA MET A 1 3.32 38.17 57.89
C MET A 1 4.23 38.12 56.67
N SER A 2 4.55 39.31 56.13
CA SER A 2 5.56 39.68 55.10
C SER A 2 5.49 38.95 53.73
N ALA A 3 5.00 39.55 52.63
CA ALA A 3 5.56 40.64 51.80
C ALA A 3 6.87 40.23 51.09
N ALA A 4 7.16 40.47 49.80
CA ALA A 4 6.78 41.52 48.85
C ALA A 4 7.06 41.01 47.41
N ASN A 5 6.16 41.18 46.44
CA ASN A 5 6.08 42.27 45.44
C ASN A 5 7.24 42.39 44.43
N GLY A 6 6.88 42.32 43.14
CA GLY A 6 7.71 42.66 41.98
C GLY A 6 6.91 42.58 40.67
N ARG A 7 6.01 43.55 40.45
CA ARG A 7 5.32 43.80 39.17
C ARG A 7 6.19 44.68 38.25
N SER A 8 6.20 44.38 36.96
CA SER A 8 6.08 45.37 35.86
C SER A 8 5.74 44.60 34.57
N LEU A 9 4.53 44.67 34.01
CA LEU A 9 3.91 45.74 33.20
C LEU A 9 4.65 46.00 31.86
N LEU A 10 4.11 45.49 30.75
CA LEU A 10 3.44 46.25 29.67
C LEU A 10 3.30 45.42 28.36
N CYS A 11 2.04 45.19 27.96
CA CYS A 11 1.54 44.94 26.60
C CYS A 11 1.59 46.26 25.78
N PRO A 12 1.02 46.37 24.55
CA PRO A 12 1.07 45.56 23.33
C PRO A 12 1.32 46.45 22.07
N SER A 13 1.34 45.86 20.86
CA SER A 13 0.71 46.39 19.61
C SER A 13 1.51 46.21 18.31
N LEU A 14 0.80 45.61 17.34
CA LEU A 14 0.74 45.91 15.91
C LEU A 14 2.01 46.27 15.13
N LEU A 15 2.28 45.48 14.08
CA LEU A 15 2.27 46.03 12.71
C LEU A 15 2.04 44.96 11.64
N VAL A 16 0.90 45.16 10.97
CA VAL A 16 0.50 44.69 9.65
C VAL A 16 1.64 44.87 8.63
N ARG A 17 1.91 43.86 7.80
CA ARG A 17 2.28 44.09 6.39
C ARG A 17 1.75 42.98 5.48
N VAL A 18 0.75 43.40 4.71
CA VAL A 18 0.20 42.77 3.52
C VAL A 18 1.20 42.87 2.36
N ALA A 19 1.14 41.85 1.49
CA ALA A 19 1.60 41.79 0.09
C ALA A 19 3.10 41.86 -0.22
N GLN A 20 3.62 40.77 -0.80
CA GLN A 20 3.85 40.72 -2.25
C GLN A 20 4.08 39.28 -2.74
N LEU A 21 3.13 38.80 -3.54
CA LEU A 21 3.29 37.72 -4.50
C LEU A 21 4.51 38.03 -5.40
N ARG A 22 5.63 37.35 -5.21
CA ARG A 22 6.63 37.19 -6.27
C ARG A 22 6.31 35.93 -7.06
N ARG A 23 5.56 36.13 -8.15
CA ARG A 23 5.60 35.22 -9.31
C ARG A 23 7.07 35.07 -9.73
N VAL A 24 7.66 33.90 -9.56
CA VAL A 24 8.85 33.53 -10.31
C VAL A 24 8.38 33.25 -11.74
N ARG A 25 8.34 34.29 -12.57
CA ARG A 25 8.27 34.15 -14.03
C ARG A 25 9.56 33.48 -14.47
N SER A 26 9.45 32.33 -15.12
CA SER A 26 10.52 31.73 -15.91
C SER A 26 11.03 32.77 -16.92
N ARG A 27 12.33 33.07 -16.87
CA ARG A 27 13.00 33.79 -17.96
C ARG A 27 13.06 32.89 -19.19
N PRO A 28 12.85 33.40 -20.40
CA PRO A 28 13.02 32.61 -21.62
C PRO A 28 14.50 32.34 -21.88
N ALA A 29 14.78 31.22 -22.54
CA ALA A 29 16.13 30.74 -22.86
C ALA A 29 16.95 31.77 -23.67
N PRO A 30 18.25 31.92 -23.42
CA PRO A 30 19.15 32.59 -24.36
C PRO A 30 19.41 31.67 -25.56
N ARG A 31 19.28 32.21 -26.77
CA ARG A 31 19.76 31.61 -28.02
C ARG A 31 21.28 31.79 -28.11
N GLY A 32 21.98 30.79 -28.65
CA GLY A 32 23.32 30.94 -29.22
C GLY A 32 24.41 30.09 -28.58
N SER A 33 24.79 29.03 -29.29
CA SER A 33 25.97 28.15 -29.16
C SER A 33 27.31 28.93 -29.25
N PRO A 34 28.52 28.36 -29.03
CA PRO A 34 28.93 26.98 -29.36
C PRO A 34 29.82 26.20 -28.36
N LEU A 35 29.75 24.86 -28.51
CA LEU A 35 30.78 23.81 -28.40
C LEU A 35 32.00 24.02 -27.50
N VAL A 36 32.29 23.05 -26.62
CA VAL A 36 33.46 22.14 -26.68
C VAL A 36 33.46 21.16 -25.48
N ASP A 37 33.54 19.87 -25.83
CA ASP A 37 34.09 18.67 -25.19
C ASP A 37 33.77 18.23 -23.74
N GLY A 38 33.37 16.95 -23.64
CA GLY A 38 33.86 16.06 -22.59
C GLY A 38 32.82 15.19 -21.87
N ASN A 39 32.48 14.04 -22.44
CA ASN A 39 31.91 12.84 -21.79
C ASN A 39 30.61 12.98 -20.97
N GLN A 40 29.47 12.77 -21.65
CA GLN A 40 28.21 12.39 -20.99
C GLN A 40 28.01 10.87 -20.97
N TRP A 41 27.60 10.40 -19.80
CA TRP A 41 27.21 9.03 -19.50
C TRP A 41 25.95 8.64 -20.26
N THR A 42 26.02 7.51 -20.96
CA THR A 42 24.91 6.92 -21.73
C THR A 42 23.85 6.33 -20.80
N THR A 43 22.64 6.88 -20.84
CA THR A 43 21.41 6.22 -20.40
C THR A 43 21.01 5.16 -21.44
N ALA A 44 21.34 3.90 -21.16
CA ALA A 44 20.85 2.76 -21.94
C ALA A 44 19.34 2.57 -21.75
N THR A 45 18.56 3.23 -22.60
CA THR A 45 17.16 2.90 -22.84
C THR A 45 17.12 1.84 -23.93
N ASN A 46 16.79 0.60 -23.56
CA ASN A 46 16.40 -0.43 -24.53
C ASN A 46 15.02 -0.09 -25.08
N ALA A 47 14.99 0.75 -26.09
CA ALA A 47 13.86 0.90 -27.00
C ALA A 47 14.42 0.98 -28.42
N PHE A 48 14.44 -0.14 -29.14
CA PHE A 48 14.70 -0.15 -30.58
C PHE A 48 13.59 0.65 -31.26
N ARG A 49 13.91 1.91 -31.60
CA ARG A 49 13.10 2.77 -32.44
C ARG A 49 13.71 2.72 -33.84
N THR A 50 13.15 1.87 -34.70
CA THR A 50 13.55 1.87 -36.13
C THR A 50 13.09 3.18 -36.76
N LYS A 51 14.04 4.05 -37.09
CA LYS A 51 13.81 5.18 -37.99
C LYS A 51 13.61 4.62 -39.40
N ARG A 52 12.55 5.08 -40.08
CA ARG A 52 12.42 4.98 -41.53
C ARG A 52 13.44 5.93 -42.15
N ASP A 53 14.63 5.43 -42.43
CA ASP A 53 15.55 6.04 -43.38
C ASP A 53 15.82 5.00 -44.46
N GLY A 54 15.48 5.35 -45.70
CA GLY A 54 15.56 4.47 -46.84
C GLY A 54 17.00 4.11 -47.18
N VAL A 55 17.43 2.93 -46.75
CA VAL A 55 18.55 2.18 -47.33
C VAL A 55 18.12 0.71 -47.30
N GLY A 56 17.87 0.14 -48.48
CA GLY A 56 17.57 -1.26 -48.63
C GLY A 56 18.76 -2.10 -48.15
N MET A 57 18.49 -3.03 -47.24
CA MET A 57 19.42 -4.13 -46.93
C MET A 57 18.90 -5.41 -47.58
N PRO A 58 19.80 -6.28 -48.07
CA PRO A 58 19.47 -7.32 -49.03
C PRO A 58 18.77 -8.47 -48.31
N PHE A 59 17.54 -8.79 -48.74
CA PHE A 59 16.96 -10.07 -48.41
C PHE A 59 17.57 -11.14 -49.34
N PRO A 60 17.97 -12.31 -48.81
CA PRO A 60 18.37 -13.42 -49.66
C PRO A 60 17.17 -13.91 -50.45
N THR A 61 17.22 -13.75 -51.77
CA THR A 61 16.26 -14.29 -52.72
C THR A 61 16.53 -15.76 -52.96
N SER A 62 15.97 -16.62 -52.13
CA SER A 62 15.69 -18.02 -52.47
C SER A 62 14.79 -18.62 -51.40
N PHE A 63 13.76 -19.37 -51.82
CA PHE A 63 12.64 -19.94 -51.07
C PHE A 63 11.40 -19.05 -50.99
N ILE A 64 10.78 -18.85 -52.15
CA ILE A 64 9.32 -18.85 -52.26
C ILE A 64 9.00 -19.99 -53.22
N ASP A 65 8.53 -21.11 -52.67
CA ASP A 65 7.73 -22.06 -53.44
C ASP A 65 6.31 -21.48 -53.50
N ASP A 66 5.84 -21.21 -54.72
CA ASP A 66 4.47 -20.81 -55.03
C ASP A 66 3.54 -22.01 -54.80
N ASP A 67 2.76 -21.99 -53.71
CA ASP A 67 1.48 -22.71 -53.62
C ASP A 67 0.68 -22.23 -52.39
N ASP A 68 -0.02 -21.11 -52.52
CA ASP A 68 -1.20 -20.85 -51.68
C ASP A 68 -2.22 -19.97 -52.44
N GLN A 69 -3.16 -20.63 -53.13
CA GLN A 69 -4.33 -19.97 -53.71
C GLN A 69 -5.33 -19.61 -52.59
N SER A 70 -5.13 -18.48 -51.92
CA SER A 70 -6.17 -17.87 -51.08
C SER A 70 -6.68 -16.56 -51.68
N ASP A 71 -8.01 -16.49 -51.90
CA ASP A 71 -8.72 -15.35 -52.46
C ASP A 71 -8.54 -14.09 -51.57
N PRO A 72 -7.86 -13.03 -52.04
CA PRO A 72 -7.51 -11.85 -51.25
C PRO A 72 -8.71 -11.14 -50.61
N ILE A 73 -9.88 -11.25 -51.22
CA ILE A 73 -11.12 -10.62 -50.74
C ILE A 73 -11.67 -11.38 -49.52
N SER A 74 -11.49 -12.70 -49.48
CA SER A 74 -11.89 -13.52 -48.34
C SER A 74 -11.01 -13.24 -47.11
N THR A 75 -9.70 -13.11 -47.32
CA THR A 75 -8.69 -12.81 -46.30
C THR A 75 -8.92 -11.42 -45.70
N ALA A 76 -9.25 -10.42 -46.52
CA ALA A 76 -9.59 -9.07 -46.06
C ALA A 76 -10.88 -9.05 -45.22
N LYS A 77 -11.91 -9.82 -45.59
CA LYS A 77 -13.15 -9.95 -44.81
C LYS A 77 -12.94 -10.67 -43.48
N GLU A 78 -12.07 -11.68 -43.43
CA GLU A 78 -11.72 -12.37 -42.19
C GLU A 78 -10.89 -11.49 -41.25
N LEU A 79 -9.94 -10.71 -41.79
CA LEU A 79 -9.18 -9.73 -41.01
C LEU A 79 -10.09 -8.63 -40.42
N LEU A 80 -11.07 -8.14 -41.19
CA LEU A 80 -12.07 -7.18 -40.70
C LEU A 80 -12.96 -7.79 -39.60
N LYS A 81 -13.45 -9.03 -39.77
CA LYS A 81 -14.19 -9.75 -38.73
C LYS A 81 -13.35 -9.97 -37.47
N GLY A 82 -12.07 -10.30 -37.61
CA GLY A 82 -11.11 -10.41 -36.51
C GLY A 82 -10.92 -9.09 -35.77
N HIS A 83 -10.85 -7.98 -36.51
CA HIS A 83 -10.70 -6.63 -35.95
C HIS A 83 -11.96 -6.16 -35.20
N GLU A 84 -13.16 -6.46 -35.72
CA GLU A 84 -14.42 -6.17 -35.02
C GLU A 84 -14.60 -7.02 -33.77
N LYS A 85 -14.26 -8.32 -33.84
CA LYS A 85 -14.26 -9.22 -32.67
C LYS A 85 -13.26 -8.76 -31.61
N TYR A 86 -12.09 -8.29 -32.02
CA TYR A 86 -11.08 -7.70 -31.13
C TYR A 86 -11.55 -6.39 -30.49
N LYS A 87 -12.18 -5.49 -31.25
CA LYS A 87 -12.84 -4.28 -30.73
C LYS A 87 -13.96 -4.62 -29.75
N ALA A 88 -14.79 -5.61 -30.03
CA ALA A 88 -15.86 -6.06 -29.14
C ALA A 88 -15.31 -6.66 -27.84
N ILE A 89 -14.26 -7.49 -27.90
CA ILE A 89 -13.58 -8.04 -26.72
C ILE A 89 -12.96 -6.91 -25.87
N ASN A 90 -12.34 -5.91 -26.51
CA ASN A 90 -11.77 -4.77 -25.81
C ASN A 90 -12.84 -3.84 -25.25
N ALA A 91 -13.98 -3.64 -25.93
CA ALA A 91 -15.12 -2.90 -25.42
C ALA A 91 -15.75 -3.62 -24.22
N VAL A 92 -15.85 -4.95 -24.26
CA VAL A 92 -16.31 -5.77 -23.12
C VAL A 92 -15.29 -5.70 -21.97
N LYS A 93 -13.98 -5.78 -22.23
CA LYS A 93 -12.94 -5.59 -21.21
C LYS A 93 -12.95 -4.18 -20.62
N ALA A 94 -13.14 -3.15 -21.43
CA ALA A 94 -13.26 -1.76 -21.00
C ALA A 94 -14.54 -1.54 -20.18
N LYS A 95 -15.68 -2.08 -20.61
CA LYS A 95 -16.96 -2.05 -19.87
C LYS A 95 -16.87 -2.84 -18.56
N ARG A 96 -16.12 -3.95 -18.54
CA ARG A 96 -15.83 -4.75 -17.33
C ARG A 96 -14.84 -4.04 -16.39
N LYS A 97 -13.89 -3.27 -16.93
CA LYS A 97 -13.00 -2.37 -16.18
C LYS A 97 -13.76 -1.19 -15.58
N LEU A 98 -14.73 -0.63 -16.32
CA LEU A 98 -15.67 0.40 -15.88
C LEU A 98 -16.60 -0.09 -14.74
N LEU A 99 -16.81 -1.41 -14.64
CA LEU A 99 -17.61 -2.04 -13.58
C LEU A 99 -16.79 -2.38 -12.32
N LEU A 100 -15.46 -2.29 -12.37
CA LEU A 100 -14.58 -2.69 -11.26
C LEU A 100 -14.16 -1.51 -10.39
N ASN A 101 -13.85 -0.36 -10.99
CA ASN A 101 -13.37 0.83 -10.28
C ASN A 101 -14.39 1.97 -10.41
N LEU A 102 -14.49 2.80 -9.39
CA LEU A 102 -15.20 4.08 -9.45
C LEU A 102 -14.44 5.05 -10.35
N ASN A 103 -15.18 5.74 -11.21
CA ASN A 103 -14.65 6.71 -12.16
C ASN A 103 -14.61 8.11 -11.52
N PHE A 104 -13.42 8.72 -11.53
CA PHE A 104 -13.16 10.06 -11.04
C PHE A 104 -12.53 10.98 -12.10
N ASP A 105 -12.72 10.68 -13.39
CA ASP A 105 -12.15 11.42 -14.53
C ASP A 105 -12.66 12.88 -14.61
N HIS A 106 -13.73 13.20 -13.89
CA HIS A 106 -14.25 14.56 -13.74
C HIS A 106 -13.42 15.42 -12.78
N ILE A 107 -12.55 14.82 -11.96
CA ILE A 107 -11.62 15.50 -11.06
C ILE A 107 -10.25 15.50 -11.74
N PRO A 108 -9.65 16.67 -12.02
CA PRO A 108 -8.29 16.74 -12.56
C PRO A 108 -7.30 15.95 -11.70
N ILE A 109 -6.36 15.23 -12.31
CA ILE A 109 -5.52 14.26 -11.59
C ILE A 109 -4.69 14.91 -10.48
N GLN A 110 -4.22 16.13 -10.68
CA GLN A 110 -3.50 16.96 -9.71
C GLN A 110 -4.35 17.35 -8.49
N ASP A 111 -5.68 17.37 -8.65
CA ASP A 111 -6.62 17.70 -7.58
C ASP A 111 -7.10 16.44 -6.85
N GLN A 112 -6.95 15.26 -7.44
CA GLN A 112 -7.32 14.00 -6.81
C GLN A 112 -6.46 13.73 -5.57
N VAL A 113 -7.10 13.13 -4.55
CA VAL A 113 -6.45 12.73 -3.30
C VAL A 113 -6.49 11.22 -3.14
N VAL A 114 -5.36 10.65 -2.71
CA VAL A 114 -5.19 9.27 -2.29
C VAL A 114 -4.83 9.21 -0.81
N LEU A 115 -5.61 8.48 -0.02
CA LEU A 115 -5.27 8.21 1.39
C LEU A 115 -4.56 6.88 1.52
N MET A 116 -3.47 6.88 2.28
CA MET A 116 -2.67 5.70 2.56
C MET A 116 -2.61 5.46 4.07
N PHE A 117 -2.88 4.22 4.48
CA PHE A 117 -2.87 3.84 5.89
C PHE A 117 -1.74 2.83 6.17
N PRO A 118 -0.93 3.04 7.22
CA PRO A 118 0.15 2.14 7.59
C PRO A 118 -0.40 0.84 8.19
N GLY A 119 0.46 -0.18 8.22
CA GLY A 119 0.16 -1.42 8.93
C GLY A 119 0.65 -1.44 10.38
N HIS A 120 0.45 -2.60 11.00
CA HIS A 120 1.03 -2.95 12.29
C HIS A 120 2.56 -2.77 12.28
N GLY A 121 3.14 -2.35 13.41
CA GLY A 121 4.57 -2.14 13.58
C GLY A 121 5.02 -0.67 13.53
N GLN A 122 4.09 0.27 13.37
CA GLN A 122 4.35 1.72 13.42
C GLN A 122 3.97 2.35 14.78
N GLN A 123 3.53 1.54 15.75
CA GLN A 123 3.15 2.03 17.07
C GLN A 123 4.35 2.64 17.81
N HIS A 124 4.12 3.77 18.45
CA HIS A 124 5.12 4.46 19.24
C HIS A 124 4.45 5.22 20.39
N LEU A 125 5.19 5.44 21.49
CA LEU A 125 4.70 6.32 22.55
C LEU A 125 4.40 7.71 22.00
N GLN A 126 3.43 8.39 22.61
CA GLN A 126 2.91 9.68 22.17
C GLN A 126 2.14 9.63 20.83
N MET A 127 1.83 8.44 20.30
CA MET A 127 0.86 8.36 19.20
C MET A 127 -0.52 8.82 19.68
N GLY A 128 -1.27 9.52 18.82
CA GLY A 128 -2.55 10.13 19.19
C GLY A 128 -2.43 11.54 19.81
N GLN A 129 -1.28 11.92 20.38
CA GLN A 129 -1.15 13.21 21.10
C GLN A 129 -1.50 14.44 20.26
N LYS A 130 -1.12 14.44 18.98
CA LYS A 130 -1.31 15.60 18.08
C LYS A 130 -2.72 15.70 17.48
N VAL A 131 -3.60 14.74 17.77
CA VAL A 131 -4.94 14.69 17.19
C VAL A 131 -6.03 14.80 18.24
N ILE A 132 -5.74 14.55 19.52
CA ILE A 132 -6.73 14.66 20.61
C ILE A 132 -7.21 16.08 20.88
N ASP A 133 -6.55 17.11 20.33
CA ASP A 133 -7.03 18.49 20.37
C ASP A 133 -8.29 18.70 19.49
N ASN A 134 -8.56 17.78 18.56
CA ASN A 134 -9.78 17.74 17.78
C ASN A 134 -10.86 16.89 18.48
N PRO A 135 -12.05 17.46 18.79
CA PRO A 135 -13.12 16.74 19.49
C PRO A 135 -13.58 15.45 18.81
N SER A 136 -13.63 15.41 17.48
CA SER A 136 -13.99 14.18 16.75
C SER A 136 -12.93 13.09 16.88
N SER A 137 -11.65 13.46 16.91
CA SER A 137 -10.55 12.54 17.13
C SER A 137 -10.54 12.00 18.57
N ALA A 138 -10.77 12.86 19.57
CA ALA A 138 -10.85 12.45 20.97
C ALA A 138 -11.99 11.44 21.22
N ARG A 139 -13.18 11.69 20.64
CA ARG A 139 -14.34 10.79 20.74
C ARG A 139 -14.07 9.37 20.24
N LEU A 140 -13.21 9.18 19.24
CA LEU A 140 -12.85 7.84 18.76
C LEU A 140 -12.03 7.05 19.80
N PHE A 141 -11.19 7.74 20.59
CA PHE A 141 -10.49 7.09 21.70
C PHE A 141 -11.46 6.77 22.84
N GLU A 142 -12.42 7.65 23.14
CA GLU A 142 -13.47 7.40 24.14
C GLU A 142 -14.33 6.19 23.75
N GLU A 143 -14.84 6.15 22.52
CA GLU A 143 -15.62 5.01 21.99
C GLU A 143 -14.79 3.72 22.02
N ALA A 144 -13.50 3.80 21.67
CA ALA A 144 -12.61 2.65 21.77
C ALA A 144 -12.41 2.19 23.21
N ASN A 145 -12.26 3.11 24.16
CA ASN A 145 -12.11 2.79 25.58
C ASN A 145 -13.37 2.11 26.13
N GLU A 146 -14.55 2.61 25.77
CA GLU A 146 -15.84 2.02 26.15
C GLU A 146 -16.01 0.60 25.59
N PHE A 147 -15.59 0.37 24.35
CA PHE A 147 -15.67 -0.95 23.71
C PHE A 147 -14.64 -1.94 24.28
N LEU A 148 -13.40 -1.48 24.50
CA LEU A 148 -12.27 -2.31 24.91
C LEU A 148 -12.19 -2.54 26.42
N LYS A 149 -12.85 -1.69 27.22
CA LYS A 149 -12.82 -1.70 28.69
C LYS A 149 -11.44 -1.42 29.29
N PHE A 150 -10.58 -0.68 28.58
CA PHE A 150 -9.32 -0.12 29.09
C PHE A 150 -9.00 1.19 28.38
N ASP A 151 -8.11 2.00 28.97
CA ASP A 151 -7.70 3.29 28.40
C ASP A 151 -6.59 3.12 27.35
N LEU A 152 -7.01 3.01 26.09
CA LEU A 152 -6.12 2.89 24.94
C LEU A 152 -5.33 4.18 24.70
N LEU A 153 -5.92 5.36 24.95
CA LEU A 153 -5.22 6.63 24.78
C LEU A 153 -4.07 6.75 25.78
N ASN A 154 -4.33 6.47 27.06
CA ASN A 154 -3.28 6.47 28.07
C ASN A 154 -2.17 5.46 27.75
N LEU A 155 -2.50 4.27 27.24
CA LEU A 155 -1.50 3.30 26.79
C LEU A 155 -0.65 3.86 25.62
N CYS A 156 -1.26 4.57 24.67
CA CYS A 156 -0.56 5.19 23.55
C CYS A 156 0.35 6.34 23.98
N LEU A 157 -0.08 7.16 24.93
CA LEU A 157 0.67 8.32 25.41
C LEU A 157 1.79 7.90 26.37
N ASN A 158 1.43 7.16 27.42
CA ASN A 158 2.26 6.96 28.59
C ASN A 158 2.85 5.54 28.70
N GLY A 159 2.31 4.57 27.97
CA GLY A 159 2.82 3.20 27.95
C GLY A 159 2.35 2.34 29.14
N PRO A 160 3.08 1.28 29.51
CA PRO A 160 4.46 1.00 29.11
C PRO A 160 4.59 0.54 27.65
N LYS A 161 5.73 0.87 27.03
CA LYS A 161 6.03 0.52 25.62
C LYS A 161 5.95 -0.99 25.36
N THR A 162 6.35 -1.80 26.33
CA THR A 162 6.25 -3.27 26.26
C THR A 162 4.83 -3.76 26.07
N ASN A 163 3.84 -3.12 26.70
CA ASN A 163 2.43 -3.46 26.52
C ASN A 163 1.94 -2.98 25.14
N LEU A 164 2.29 -1.74 24.77
CA LEU A 164 1.93 -1.18 23.46
C LEU A 164 2.49 -2.02 22.30
N ASP A 165 3.63 -2.68 22.48
CA ASP A 165 4.26 -3.54 21.47
C ASP A 165 3.64 -4.93 21.32
N GLN A 166 2.77 -5.34 22.25
CA GLN A 166 2.06 -6.61 22.09
C GLN A 166 1.08 -6.50 20.92
N THR A 167 1.01 -7.54 20.09
CA THR A 167 0.24 -7.58 18.84
C THR A 167 -1.19 -7.09 19.02
N PHE A 168 -1.84 -7.50 20.10
CA PHE A 168 -3.19 -7.07 20.45
C PHE A 168 -3.32 -5.55 20.57
N TYR A 169 -2.56 -4.94 21.49
CA TYR A 169 -2.62 -3.51 21.76
C TYR A 169 -2.08 -2.68 20.59
N ALA A 170 -1.01 -3.12 19.94
CA ALA A 170 -0.40 -2.43 18.81
C ALA A 170 -1.38 -2.23 17.65
N GLN A 171 -2.19 -3.25 17.33
CA GLN A 171 -3.18 -3.15 16.27
C GLN A 171 -4.32 -2.19 16.63
N MET A 172 -4.84 -2.27 17.86
CA MET A 172 -5.88 -1.35 18.32
C MET A 172 -5.39 0.10 18.33
N ALA A 173 -4.21 0.34 18.91
CA ALA A 173 -3.59 1.65 18.99
C ALA A 173 -3.37 2.26 17.60
N THR A 174 -2.84 1.46 16.67
CA THR A 174 -2.60 1.90 15.28
C THR A 174 -3.91 2.25 14.58
N PHE A 175 -4.92 1.38 14.67
CA PHE A 175 -6.22 1.61 14.03
C PHE A 175 -6.90 2.89 14.55
N VAL A 176 -7.07 3.02 15.86
CA VAL A 176 -7.76 4.16 16.47
C VAL A 176 -7.00 5.46 16.21
N SER A 177 -5.66 5.44 16.29
CA SER A 177 -4.84 6.62 15.98
C SER A 177 -4.92 7.02 14.51
N CYS A 178 -5.00 6.07 13.57
CA CYS A 178 -5.21 6.37 12.15
C CYS A 178 -6.57 7.02 11.91
N MET A 179 -7.64 6.51 12.54
CA MET A 179 -8.97 7.08 12.40
C MET A 179 -9.07 8.46 13.05
N ALA A 180 -8.46 8.64 14.22
CA ALA A 180 -8.33 9.95 14.86
C ALA A 180 -7.55 10.96 13.99
N ALA A 181 -6.46 10.54 13.34
CA ALA A 181 -5.73 11.38 12.40
C ALA A 181 -6.54 11.70 11.14
N PHE A 182 -7.35 10.75 10.64
CA PHE A 182 -8.26 11.00 9.54
C PHE A 182 -9.35 12.03 9.90
N GLU A 183 -9.92 11.95 11.11
CA GLU A 183 -10.84 12.99 11.61
C GLU A 183 -10.20 14.38 11.67
N LYS A 184 -8.93 14.47 12.10
CA LYS A 184 -8.19 15.73 12.11
C LYS A 184 -7.99 16.26 10.69
N LEU A 185 -7.57 15.40 9.75
CA LEU A 185 -7.35 15.79 8.36
C LEU A 185 -8.61 16.34 7.69
N LYS A 186 -9.80 15.77 7.99
CA LYS A 186 -11.07 16.29 7.47
C LYS A 186 -11.38 17.73 7.93
N VAL A 187 -10.91 18.11 9.11
CA VAL A 187 -11.03 19.50 9.61
C VAL A 187 -10.03 20.41 8.90
N GLU A 188 -8.80 19.93 8.69
CA GLU A 188 -7.73 20.69 8.02
C GLU A 188 -7.93 20.82 6.49
N GLN A 189 -8.69 19.90 5.88
CA GLN A 189 -9.00 19.86 4.45
C GLN A 189 -10.51 19.67 4.25
N PRO A 190 -11.32 20.75 4.34
CA PRO A 190 -12.78 20.65 4.23
C PRO A 190 -13.29 20.10 2.89
N ASP A 191 -12.52 20.27 1.81
CA ASP A 191 -12.78 19.77 0.46
C ASP A 191 -12.28 18.33 0.22
N LEU A 192 -11.65 17.71 1.22
CA LEU A 192 -11.07 16.36 1.11
C LEU A 192 -12.07 15.34 0.57
N ARG A 193 -13.32 15.41 1.02
CA ARG A 193 -14.37 14.46 0.62
C ARG A 193 -14.62 14.48 -0.88
N ASP A 194 -14.63 15.66 -1.48
CA ASP A 194 -14.96 15.84 -2.90
C ASP A 194 -13.78 15.48 -3.81
N ARG A 195 -12.56 15.49 -3.26
CA ARG A 195 -11.32 15.18 -3.97
C ARG A 195 -10.79 13.77 -3.74
N LEU A 196 -11.30 13.07 -2.73
CA LEU A 196 -10.86 11.72 -2.38
C LEU A 196 -11.32 10.72 -3.45
N THR A 197 -10.36 10.05 -4.07
CA THR A 197 -10.61 9.10 -5.18
C THR A 197 -10.18 7.67 -4.85
N ASP A 198 -9.19 7.52 -3.97
CA ASP A 198 -8.60 6.24 -3.61
C ASP A 198 -8.22 6.18 -2.13
N CYS A 199 -8.41 5.02 -1.53
CA CYS A 199 -7.89 4.65 -0.22
C CYS A 199 -7.14 3.32 -0.33
N ALA A 200 -5.91 3.28 0.16
CA ALA A 200 -5.13 2.05 0.26
C ALA A 200 -4.55 1.93 1.66
N GLY A 201 -4.30 0.71 2.12
CA GLY A 201 -3.59 0.54 3.37
C GLY A 201 -2.87 -0.78 3.47
N PHE A 202 -1.73 -0.76 4.16
CA PHE A 202 -0.86 -1.91 4.27
C PHE A 202 -1.33 -2.80 5.41
N SER A 203 -1.71 -4.04 5.08
CA SER A 203 -2.15 -5.02 6.07
C SER A 203 -3.32 -4.50 6.94
N LEU A 204 -3.09 -4.21 8.23
CA LEU A 204 -4.07 -3.57 9.12
C LEU A 204 -4.65 -2.28 8.52
N GLY A 205 -3.84 -1.51 7.79
CA GLY A 205 -4.26 -0.28 7.14
C GLY A 205 -5.38 -0.49 6.11
N GLU A 206 -5.58 -1.71 5.57
CA GLU A 206 -6.72 -1.98 4.71
C GLU A 206 -8.05 -1.76 5.42
N ILE A 207 -8.12 -2.11 6.71
CA ILE A 207 -9.32 -1.91 7.53
C ILE A 207 -9.56 -0.40 7.74
N CYS A 208 -8.50 0.37 7.98
CA CYS A 208 -8.56 1.84 8.02
C CYS A 208 -9.07 2.43 6.68
N ALA A 209 -8.55 1.93 5.56
CA ALA A 209 -8.95 2.35 4.22
C ALA A 209 -10.43 2.04 3.94
N LEU A 210 -10.93 0.90 4.40
CA LEU A 210 -12.34 0.51 4.30
C LEU A 210 -13.26 1.41 5.13
N VAL A 211 -12.83 1.87 6.30
CA VAL A 211 -13.58 2.87 7.09
C VAL A 211 -13.58 4.23 6.39
N ALA A 212 -12.43 4.70 5.92
CA ALA A 212 -12.31 5.96 5.19
C ALA A 212 -13.15 5.98 3.90
N ALA A 213 -13.33 4.82 3.25
CA ALA A 213 -14.18 4.64 2.08
C ALA A 213 -15.66 4.37 2.40
N GLU A 214 -16.06 4.48 3.67
CA GLU A 214 -17.41 4.25 4.21
C GLU A 214 -17.93 2.80 4.07
N VAL A 215 -17.07 1.83 3.75
CA VAL A 215 -17.45 0.41 3.66
C VAL A 215 -17.79 -0.17 5.02
N LEU A 216 -16.94 0.12 6.01
CA LEU A 216 -17.12 -0.28 7.41
C LEU A 216 -17.47 0.96 8.25
N SER A 217 -18.26 0.76 9.31
CA SER A 217 -18.36 1.74 10.39
C SER A 217 -17.09 1.65 11.27
N PHE A 218 -16.82 2.69 12.06
CA PHE A 218 -15.70 2.66 13.02
C PHE A 218 -15.87 1.53 14.03
N SER A 219 -17.06 1.36 14.61
CA SER A 219 -17.35 0.31 15.60
C SER A 219 -17.22 -1.10 15.03
N ASP A 220 -17.75 -1.35 13.82
CA ASP A 220 -17.60 -2.65 13.15
C ASP A 220 -16.12 -2.94 12.86
N ALA A 221 -15.39 -1.96 12.34
CA ALA A 221 -13.97 -2.10 12.07
C ALA A 221 -13.15 -2.32 13.35
N LEU A 222 -13.48 -1.62 14.44
CA LEU A 222 -12.84 -1.79 15.75
C LEU A 222 -13.02 -3.22 16.26
N ASN A 223 -14.22 -3.80 16.10
CA ASN A 223 -14.49 -5.20 16.44
C ASN A 223 -13.67 -6.17 15.56
N VAL A 224 -13.63 -5.95 14.24
CA VAL A 224 -12.82 -6.77 13.32
C VAL A 224 -11.33 -6.70 13.69
N VAL A 225 -10.79 -5.51 14.00
CA VAL A 225 -9.39 -5.35 14.41
C VAL A 225 -9.12 -6.06 15.73
N LYS A 226 -10.03 -5.97 16.70
CA LYS A 226 -9.91 -6.69 17.99
C LYS A 226 -9.83 -8.20 17.76
N VAL A 227 -10.78 -8.77 17.02
CA VAL A 227 -10.81 -10.22 16.70
C VAL A 227 -9.56 -10.63 15.94
N ARG A 228 -9.16 -9.86 14.92
CA ARG A 228 -7.95 -10.08 14.14
C ARG A 228 -6.71 -10.10 15.03
N ALA A 229 -6.57 -9.11 15.90
CA ALA A 229 -5.38 -8.96 16.73
C ALA A 229 -5.25 -10.10 17.76
N GLN A 230 -6.35 -10.48 18.42
CA GLN A 230 -6.40 -11.63 19.33
C GLN A 230 -6.06 -12.92 18.61
N ALA A 231 -6.73 -13.19 17.49
CA ALA A 231 -6.56 -14.44 16.78
C ALA A 231 -5.17 -14.60 16.15
N MET A 232 -4.58 -13.52 15.65
CA MET A 232 -3.20 -13.52 15.13
C MET A 232 -2.18 -13.71 16.25
N ASP A 233 -2.40 -13.12 17.43
CA ASP A 233 -1.55 -13.31 18.60
C ASP A 233 -1.57 -14.77 19.05
N GLU A 234 -2.76 -15.36 19.19
CA GLU A 234 -2.91 -16.79 19.51
C GLU A 234 -2.24 -17.71 18.48
N CYS A 235 -2.38 -17.42 17.17
CA CYS A 235 -1.71 -18.18 16.12
C CYS A 235 -0.17 -18.09 16.23
N SER A 236 0.36 -16.94 16.68
CA SER A 236 1.80 -16.75 16.85
C SER A 236 2.39 -17.56 18.00
N GLN A 237 1.56 -17.96 18.98
CA GLN A 237 1.95 -18.77 20.14
C GLN A 237 2.03 -20.27 19.82
N ILE A 238 1.41 -20.73 18.72
CA ILE A 238 1.39 -22.15 18.32
C ILE A 238 2.79 -22.68 17.99
N ALA A 239 3.60 -21.87 17.31
CA ALA A 239 4.96 -22.25 16.95
C ALA A 239 5.89 -21.03 16.85
N SER A 240 7.12 -21.22 17.33
CA SER A 240 8.17 -20.21 17.28
C SER A 240 8.47 -19.83 15.83
N SER A 241 8.16 -18.58 15.49
CA SER A 241 8.18 -18.10 14.10
C SER A 241 8.47 -16.61 14.03
N GLY A 242 8.81 -16.13 12.84
CA GLY A 242 9.16 -14.73 12.63
C GLY A 242 9.15 -14.31 11.17
N MET A 243 9.81 -13.20 10.89
CA MET A 243 9.84 -12.59 9.56
C MET A 243 11.20 -11.93 9.26
N ILE A 244 11.64 -12.00 8.00
CA ILE A 244 12.89 -11.41 7.49
C ILE A 244 12.60 -10.61 6.23
N CYS A 245 13.01 -9.35 6.22
CA CYS A 245 13.03 -8.51 5.03
C CYS A 245 14.25 -8.88 4.16
N ILE A 246 14.02 -9.10 2.88
CA ILE A 246 15.00 -9.56 1.91
C ILE A 246 14.97 -8.70 0.64
N ARG A 247 16.09 -8.68 -0.08
CA ARG A 247 16.19 -8.17 -1.45
C ARG A 247 16.54 -9.31 -2.40
N THR A 248 15.83 -9.33 -3.52
CA THR A 248 15.97 -10.29 -4.61
C THR A 248 16.45 -9.59 -5.87
N SER A 249 16.91 -10.34 -6.87
CA SER A 249 17.32 -9.86 -8.18
C SER A 249 16.82 -10.84 -9.25
N ALA A 250 17.02 -10.53 -10.53
CA ALA A 250 16.72 -11.47 -11.61
C ALA A 250 17.48 -12.80 -11.48
N ALA A 251 18.64 -12.79 -10.81
CA ALA A 251 19.45 -13.98 -10.60
C ALA A 251 19.06 -14.77 -9.33
N SER A 252 18.15 -14.24 -8.49
CA SER A 252 17.78 -14.89 -7.23
C SER A 252 16.85 -16.09 -7.47
N ASN A 253 17.10 -17.21 -6.79
CA ASN A 253 16.20 -18.37 -6.82
C ASN A 253 15.39 -18.47 -5.51
N LEU A 254 14.45 -17.54 -5.32
CA LEU A 254 13.64 -17.44 -4.10
C LEU A 254 12.73 -18.67 -3.90
N ILE A 255 12.10 -19.18 -4.96
CA ILE A 255 11.18 -20.32 -4.86
C ILE A 255 11.90 -21.55 -4.29
N ARG A 256 13.11 -21.84 -4.80
CA ARG A 256 13.92 -22.95 -4.31
C ARG A 256 14.37 -22.73 -2.86
N ALA A 257 14.82 -21.52 -2.52
CA ALA A 257 15.23 -21.18 -1.16
C ALA A 257 14.09 -21.39 -0.13
N LEU A 258 12.87 -20.98 -0.48
CA LEU A 258 11.69 -21.15 0.38
C LEU A 258 11.31 -22.62 0.54
N LYS A 259 11.35 -23.39 -0.56
CA LYS A 259 11.04 -24.83 -0.55
C LYS A 259 12.04 -25.61 0.31
N GLU A 260 13.34 -25.37 0.14
CA GLU A 260 14.38 -26.05 0.92
C GLU A 260 14.29 -25.70 2.42
N ALA A 261 14.05 -24.42 2.75
CA ALA A 261 13.84 -23.99 4.13
C ALA A 261 12.60 -24.61 4.79
N SER A 262 11.49 -24.68 4.04
CA SER A 262 10.23 -25.31 4.45
C SER A 262 10.39 -26.82 4.68
N GLN A 263 11.12 -27.50 3.80
CA GLN A 263 11.42 -28.92 3.94
C GLN A 263 12.33 -29.18 5.14
N PHE A 264 13.36 -28.36 5.32
CA PHE A 264 14.27 -28.47 6.45
C PHE A 264 13.53 -28.35 7.79
N SER A 265 12.60 -27.39 7.94
CA SER A 265 11.83 -27.28 9.19
C SER A 265 10.95 -28.50 9.44
N HIS A 266 10.36 -29.08 8.40
CA HIS A 266 9.58 -30.30 8.49
C HIS A 266 10.39 -31.49 8.99
N GLU A 267 11.56 -31.73 8.40
CA GLU A 267 12.49 -32.79 8.79
C GLU A 267 12.95 -32.64 10.25
N HIS A 268 12.89 -31.43 10.79
CA HIS A 268 13.24 -31.10 12.17
C HIS A 268 12.01 -30.90 13.08
N GLY A 269 10.85 -31.44 12.71
CA GLY A 269 9.67 -31.49 13.58
C GLY A 269 8.93 -30.17 13.78
N GLU A 270 9.16 -29.17 12.93
CA GLU A 270 8.39 -27.92 12.90
C GLU A 270 7.42 -27.90 11.71
N PRO A 271 6.35 -27.08 11.77
CA PRO A 271 5.51 -26.84 10.60
C PRO A 271 6.35 -26.44 9.37
N PRO A 272 6.03 -26.95 8.17
CA PRO A 272 6.80 -26.69 6.95
C PRO A 272 6.62 -25.27 6.40
N VAL A 273 6.71 -24.20 7.18
CA VAL A 273 6.36 -22.84 6.72
C VAL A 273 7.58 -21.97 6.49
N CYS A 274 7.76 -21.53 5.24
CA CYS A 274 8.69 -20.48 4.83
C CYS A 274 8.15 -19.87 3.53
N ASP A 275 7.38 -18.79 3.62
CA ASP A 275 6.64 -18.22 2.52
C ASP A 275 6.91 -16.72 2.39
N VAL A 276 6.67 -16.14 1.20
CA VAL A 276 6.63 -14.68 1.08
C VAL A 276 5.38 -14.16 1.79
N ALA A 277 5.55 -13.35 2.83
CA ALA A 277 4.47 -12.71 3.57
C ALA A 277 4.09 -11.33 3.00
N ASN A 278 5.06 -10.58 2.46
CA ASN A 278 4.80 -9.26 1.92
C ASN A 278 5.61 -9.01 0.64
N TYR A 279 4.95 -8.48 -0.39
CA TYR A 279 5.57 -7.86 -1.56
C TYR A 279 5.56 -6.35 -1.31
N LEU A 280 6.70 -5.76 -0.94
CA LEU A 280 6.76 -4.37 -0.49
C LEU A 280 6.92 -3.39 -1.67
N PHE A 281 7.99 -3.58 -2.44
CA PHE A 281 8.32 -2.80 -3.63
C PHE A 281 9.31 -3.61 -4.48
N CYS A 282 9.70 -3.06 -5.63
CA CYS A 282 10.57 -3.75 -6.58
C CYS A 282 11.76 -4.41 -5.87
N HIS A 283 11.92 -5.70 -6.11
CA HIS A 283 12.96 -6.56 -5.52
C HIS A 283 12.88 -6.83 -4.02
N VAL A 284 12.11 -6.08 -3.22
CA VAL A 284 12.09 -6.21 -1.76
C VAL A 284 10.83 -6.90 -1.27
N LYS A 285 11.03 -7.95 -0.47
CA LYS A 285 9.97 -8.82 0.05
C LYS A 285 10.22 -9.11 1.53
N VAL A 286 9.17 -9.53 2.23
CA VAL A 286 9.30 -10.11 3.57
C VAL A 286 8.98 -11.59 3.45
N VAL A 287 9.89 -12.43 3.94
CA VAL A 287 9.70 -13.87 4.11
C VAL A 287 9.33 -14.14 5.55
N ALA A 288 8.37 -15.03 5.77
CA ALA A 288 7.92 -15.42 7.09
C ALA A 288 7.83 -16.94 7.20
N GLY A 289 8.13 -17.47 8.38
CA GLY A 289 8.22 -18.90 8.59
C GLY A 289 8.57 -19.25 10.02
N THR A 290 8.71 -20.55 10.27
CA THR A 290 9.18 -21.03 11.57
C THR A 290 10.64 -20.64 11.79
N ASN A 291 11.08 -20.59 13.04
CA ASN A 291 12.45 -20.17 13.35
C ASN A 291 13.51 -21.11 12.76
N LYS A 292 13.29 -22.43 12.68
CA LYS A 292 14.21 -23.32 11.97
C LYS A 292 14.23 -23.07 10.46
N ALA A 293 13.05 -22.88 9.85
CA ALA A 293 12.96 -22.61 8.42
C ALA A 293 13.69 -21.31 8.07
N LEU A 294 13.46 -20.24 8.83
CA LEU A 294 14.12 -18.95 8.64
C LEU A 294 15.62 -19.00 8.93
N GLY A 295 16.05 -19.79 9.91
CA GLY A 295 17.46 -20.05 10.18
C GLY A 295 18.16 -20.69 8.98
N HIS A 296 17.59 -21.77 8.45
CA HIS A 296 18.09 -22.44 7.25
C HIS A 296 18.08 -21.52 6.02
N PHE A 297 16.97 -20.80 5.81
CA PHE A 297 16.85 -19.81 4.74
C PHE A 297 17.96 -18.75 4.82
N ALA A 298 18.21 -18.21 6.01
CA ALA A 298 19.21 -17.17 6.21
C ALA A 298 20.64 -17.67 5.96
N GLN A 299 20.96 -18.88 6.43
CA GLN A 299 22.27 -19.50 6.21
C GLN A 299 22.56 -19.74 4.72
N ASN A 300 21.53 -20.10 3.94
CA ASN A 300 21.67 -20.43 2.52
C ASN A 300 21.33 -19.27 1.57
N ALA A 301 20.94 -18.10 2.06
CA ALA A 301 20.48 -16.97 1.24
C ALA A 301 21.49 -16.56 0.15
N LYS A 302 22.79 -16.56 0.48
CA LYS A 302 23.86 -16.24 -0.48
C LYS A 302 23.92 -17.23 -1.65
N HIS A 303 23.74 -18.52 -1.39
CA HIS A 303 23.72 -19.56 -2.43
C HIS A 303 22.61 -19.29 -3.46
N PHE A 304 21.46 -18.81 -3.00
CA PHE A 304 20.33 -18.43 -3.84
C PHE A 304 20.40 -16.99 -4.39
N LYS A 305 21.52 -16.29 -4.21
CA LYS A 305 21.71 -14.88 -4.60
C LYS A 305 20.63 -13.96 -3.99
N ILE A 306 20.25 -14.20 -2.73
CA ILE A 306 19.30 -13.40 -1.97
C ILE A 306 20.07 -12.60 -0.93
N GLN A 307 19.79 -11.30 -0.83
CA GLN A 307 20.36 -10.45 0.20
C GLN A 307 19.39 -10.36 1.38
N LEU A 308 19.85 -10.71 2.57
CA LEU A 308 19.12 -10.45 3.81
C LEU A 308 19.29 -8.98 4.18
N LEU A 309 18.18 -8.30 4.52
CA LEU A 309 18.21 -6.90 4.91
C LEU A 309 18.04 -6.74 6.42
N LYS A 310 16.94 -7.26 6.97
CA LYS A 310 16.58 -7.05 8.38
C LYS A 310 15.66 -8.15 8.90
N LYS A 311 15.99 -8.74 10.05
CA LYS A 311 15.03 -9.53 10.84
C LYS A 311 14.04 -8.57 11.50
N LEU A 312 12.75 -8.82 11.33
CA LEU A 312 11.72 -7.95 11.90
C LEU A 312 11.49 -8.31 13.38
N PRO A 313 11.27 -7.32 14.27
CA PRO A 313 11.10 -7.53 15.70
C PRO A 313 9.68 -8.01 16.04
N PHE A 314 9.12 -8.90 15.23
CA PHE A 314 7.78 -9.43 15.38
C PHE A 314 7.84 -10.92 15.67
N TYR A 315 6.99 -11.36 16.59
CA TYR A 315 6.78 -12.77 16.89
C TYR A 315 5.57 -13.24 16.07
N GLY A 316 5.76 -14.27 15.25
CA GLY A 316 4.72 -14.79 14.36
C GLY A 316 5.04 -14.67 12.86
N ALA A 317 4.74 -15.74 12.11
CA ALA A 317 4.79 -15.73 10.65
C ALA A 317 3.49 -15.17 10.04
N PHE A 318 3.25 -13.86 10.22
CA PHE A 318 2.06 -13.20 9.69
C PHE A 318 1.95 -13.31 8.17
N HIS A 319 0.72 -13.27 7.64
CA HIS A 319 0.44 -13.36 6.19
C HIS A 319 0.92 -14.67 5.54
N THR A 320 0.96 -15.75 6.32
CA THR A 320 1.21 -17.11 5.87
C THR A 320 0.09 -18.03 6.33
N ARG A 321 0.14 -19.30 5.89
CA ARG A 321 -0.77 -20.35 6.36
C ARG A 321 -0.75 -20.60 7.87
N MET A 322 0.27 -20.12 8.60
CA MET A 322 0.25 -20.16 10.08
C MET A 322 -0.87 -19.32 10.68
N MET A 323 -1.44 -18.38 9.92
CA MET A 323 -2.54 -17.51 10.36
C MET A 323 -3.93 -18.03 9.93
N ASN A 324 -4.05 -19.30 9.54
CA ASN A 324 -5.34 -19.88 9.12
C ASN A 324 -6.43 -19.75 10.20
N GLY A 325 -6.09 -19.99 11.47
CA GLY A 325 -7.04 -19.82 12.58
C GLY A 325 -7.53 -18.38 12.70
N ALA A 326 -6.63 -17.40 12.53
CA ALA A 326 -6.99 -15.98 12.53
C ALA A 326 -7.88 -15.59 11.34
N SER A 327 -7.58 -16.09 10.14
CA SER A 327 -8.40 -15.87 8.95
C SER A 327 -9.84 -16.35 9.15
N GLN A 328 -10.04 -17.52 9.76
CA GLN A 328 -11.37 -18.08 10.01
C GLN A 328 -12.18 -17.23 11.00
N ARG A 329 -11.56 -16.76 12.09
CA ARG A 329 -12.25 -15.90 13.06
C ARG A 329 -12.62 -14.54 12.47
N VAL A 330 -11.76 -13.97 11.64
CA VAL A 330 -12.07 -12.72 10.92
C VAL A 330 -13.21 -12.94 9.92
N GLU A 331 -13.24 -14.06 9.20
CA GLU A 331 -14.36 -14.39 8.29
C GLU A 331 -15.69 -14.50 9.05
N GLN A 332 -15.70 -15.20 10.18
CA GLN A 332 -16.89 -15.32 11.05
C GLN A 332 -17.35 -13.96 11.58
N CYS A 333 -16.42 -13.11 12.02
CA CYS A 333 -16.72 -11.75 12.47
C CYS A 333 -17.36 -10.91 11.35
N LEU A 334 -16.79 -10.96 10.14
CA LEU A 334 -17.29 -10.23 8.98
C LEU A 334 -18.65 -10.74 8.48
N ALA A 335 -18.99 -12.01 8.71
CA ALA A 335 -20.29 -12.56 8.34
C ALA A 335 -21.46 -11.87 9.07
N GLY A 336 -21.22 -11.35 10.27
CA GLY A 336 -22.20 -10.58 11.04
C GLY A 336 -22.25 -9.08 10.72
N ILE A 337 -21.37 -8.58 9.85
CA ILE A 337 -21.21 -7.15 9.57
C ILE A 337 -21.75 -6.81 8.18
N ARG A 338 -22.57 -5.75 8.11
CA ARG A 338 -23.08 -5.23 6.84
C ARG A 338 -22.04 -4.31 6.17
N LEU A 339 -21.29 -4.86 5.22
CA LEU A 339 -20.42 -4.06 4.35
C LEU A 339 -21.25 -3.18 3.41
N ARG A 340 -20.86 -1.90 3.30
CA ARG A 340 -21.51 -0.91 2.41
C ARG A 340 -20.71 -0.72 1.13
N ALA A 341 -21.39 -0.25 0.08
CA ALA A 341 -20.71 0.08 -1.16
C ALA A 341 -19.67 1.20 -0.92
N PRO A 342 -18.43 1.05 -1.44
CA PRO A 342 -17.39 2.04 -1.23
C PRO A 342 -17.73 3.35 -1.96
N ARG A 343 -17.36 4.48 -1.36
CA ARG A 343 -17.45 5.80 -1.99
C ARG A 343 -16.27 6.14 -2.89
N VAL A 344 -15.14 5.49 -2.66
CA VAL A 344 -13.86 5.70 -3.34
C VAL A 344 -13.20 4.36 -3.62
N ASN A 345 -12.22 4.31 -4.51
CA ASN A 345 -11.56 3.04 -4.83
C ASN A 345 -10.78 2.53 -3.62
N VAL A 346 -10.93 1.25 -3.25
CA VAL A 346 -10.21 0.62 -2.14
C VAL A 346 -9.46 -0.60 -2.63
N TYR A 347 -8.24 -0.83 -2.15
CA TYR A 347 -7.36 -1.86 -2.69
C TYR A 347 -7.19 -3.04 -1.74
N SER A 348 -7.31 -4.25 -2.29
CA SER A 348 -7.17 -5.50 -1.55
C SER A 348 -5.71 -5.93 -1.46
N ASN A 349 -5.19 -6.13 -0.24
CA ASN A 349 -3.85 -6.69 -0.07
C ASN A 349 -3.76 -8.16 -0.51
N TYR A 350 -4.89 -8.90 -0.52
CA TYR A 350 -4.93 -10.30 -0.96
C TYR A 350 -4.86 -10.42 -2.49
N THR A 351 -5.68 -9.66 -3.22
CA THR A 351 -5.73 -9.77 -4.69
C THR A 351 -4.69 -8.89 -5.38
N GLY A 352 -4.24 -7.81 -4.72
CA GLY A 352 -3.35 -6.79 -5.29
C GLY A 352 -4.07 -5.90 -6.31
N LYS A 353 -5.40 -5.81 -6.23
CA LYS A 353 -6.27 -5.07 -7.15
C LYS A 353 -7.27 -4.23 -6.36
N CYS A 354 -7.95 -3.31 -7.04
CA CYS A 354 -9.12 -2.64 -6.46
C CYS A 354 -10.17 -3.70 -6.09
N HIS A 355 -10.73 -3.56 -4.89
CA HIS A 355 -11.85 -4.36 -4.43
C HIS A 355 -13.02 -4.24 -5.39
N THR A 356 -13.73 -5.35 -5.57
CA THR A 356 -14.94 -5.33 -6.38
C THR A 356 -16.10 -4.70 -5.62
N ARG A 357 -17.12 -4.23 -6.34
CA ARG A 357 -18.38 -3.76 -5.74
C ARG A 357 -19.28 -4.87 -5.19
N ARG A 358 -18.81 -6.12 -5.17
CA ARG A 358 -19.54 -7.26 -4.59
C ARG A 358 -19.09 -7.46 -3.14
N MET A 359 -19.90 -7.01 -2.19
CA MET A 359 -19.58 -7.01 -0.76
C MET A 359 -19.18 -8.39 -0.22
N ALA A 360 -19.85 -9.45 -0.67
CA ALA A 360 -19.50 -10.82 -0.29
C ALA A 360 -18.09 -11.24 -0.73
N HIS A 361 -17.60 -10.73 -1.87
CA HIS A 361 -16.22 -10.99 -2.31
C HIS A 361 -15.23 -10.19 -1.46
N MET A 362 -15.55 -8.92 -1.19
CA MET A 362 -14.72 -8.04 -0.36
C MET A 362 -14.51 -8.62 1.05
N GLY A 363 -15.58 -9.09 1.71
CA GLY A 363 -15.47 -9.74 3.02
C GLY A 363 -14.54 -10.97 3.01
N LYS A 364 -14.65 -11.82 1.97
CA LYS A 364 -13.76 -12.97 1.79
C LYS A 364 -12.31 -12.56 1.55
N ASP A 365 -12.09 -11.51 0.77
CA ASP A 365 -10.75 -10.99 0.48
C ASP A 365 -10.09 -10.42 1.74
N ILE A 366 -10.84 -9.71 2.59
CA ILE A 366 -10.37 -9.20 3.89
C ILE A 366 -9.98 -10.35 4.83
N ALA A 367 -10.78 -11.42 4.90
CA ALA A 367 -10.43 -12.58 5.71
C ALA A 367 -9.15 -13.27 5.19
N ARG A 368 -9.09 -13.54 3.87
CA ARG A 368 -7.93 -14.19 3.23
C ARG A 368 -6.66 -13.35 3.32
N GLN A 369 -6.76 -12.05 3.43
CA GLN A 369 -5.62 -11.15 3.61
C GLN A 369 -4.81 -11.48 4.88
N VAL A 370 -5.41 -12.10 5.90
CA VAL A 370 -4.75 -12.44 7.17
C VAL A 370 -3.73 -13.58 7.00
N ASN A 371 -4.03 -14.57 6.16
CA ASN A 371 -3.21 -15.78 5.95
C ASN A 371 -2.55 -15.87 4.56
N ASN A 372 -2.65 -14.81 3.75
CA ASN A 372 -2.02 -14.73 2.43
C ASN A 372 -1.10 -13.52 2.34
N PRO A 373 -0.16 -13.54 1.36
CA PRO A 373 0.81 -12.47 1.21
C PRO A 373 0.16 -11.13 0.90
N VAL A 374 0.65 -10.07 1.53
CA VAL A 374 0.26 -8.68 1.22
C VAL A 374 0.91 -8.23 -0.08
N LYS A 375 0.09 -7.88 -1.07
CA LYS A 375 0.49 -7.44 -2.41
C LYS A 375 0.63 -5.92 -2.52
N TRP A 376 1.44 -5.32 -1.65
CA TRP A 376 1.59 -3.86 -1.58
C TRP A 376 2.25 -3.29 -2.83
N GLU A 377 3.29 -3.94 -3.34
CA GLU A 377 3.96 -3.57 -4.59
C GLU A 377 2.96 -3.41 -5.73
N GLN A 378 2.02 -4.35 -5.88
CA GLN A 378 1.01 -4.33 -6.94
C GLN A 378 0.02 -3.17 -6.75
N ILE A 379 -0.39 -2.90 -5.51
CA ILE A 379 -1.27 -1.77 -5.19
C ILE A 379 -0.57 -0.45 -5.54
N MET A 380 0.69 -0.29 -5.13
CA MET A 380 1.47 0.91 -5.42
C MET A 380 1.69 1.11 -6.92
N GLN A 381 1.96 0.04 -7.67
CA GLN A 381 2.03 0.10 -9.13
C GLN A 381 0.72 0.59 -9.76
N ILE A 382 -0.44 0.14 -9.28
CA ILE A 382 -1.73 0.61 -9.79
C ILE A 382 -1.93 2.10 -9.49
N LEU A 383 -1.64 2.52 -8.25
CA LEU A 383 -1.80 3.92 -7.84
C LEU A 383 -0.89 4.87 -8.62
N PHE A 384 0.38 4.50 -8.86
CA PHE A 384 1.35 5.35 -9.57
C PHE A 384 1.31 5.24 -11.10
N ASN A 385 0.61 4.23 -11.64
CA ASN A 385 0.40 4.11 -13.09
C ASN A 385 -0.71 5.05 -13.60
N LYS A 386 -1.41 5.76 -12.70
CA LYS A 386 -2.31 6.85 -13.06
C LYS A 386 -1.49 8.09 -13.43
N ARG A 387 -0.87 8.11 -14.62
CA ARG A 387 -0.18 9.29 -15.16
C ARG A 387 -0.80 9.66 -16.49
N ILE A 388 -1.20 10.93 -16.63
CA ILE A 388 -1.69 11.48 -17.90
C ILE A 388 -0.59 12.31 -18.56
N ASN A 389 0.15 13.14 -17.82
CA ASN A 389 1.27 13.97 -18.31
C ASN A 389 2.30 14.28 -17.21
N ASP A 390 2.87 13.26 -16.55
CA ASP A 390 3.75 13.40 -15.36
C ASP A 390 3.11 14.07 -14.13
N GLU A 391 1.81 14.37 -14.18
CA GLU A 391 1.00 14.80 -13.05
C GLU A 391 0.57 13.60 -12.20
N PHE A 392 0.47 13.82 -10.88
CA PHE A 392 0.07 12.83 -9.90
C PHE A 392 -0.99 13.39 -8.96
N PRO A 393 -1.83 12.52 -8.39
CA PRO A 393 -2.67 12.90 -7.26
C PRO A 393 -1.84 13.23 -6.02
N SER A 394 -2.46 13.92 -5.08
CA SER A 394 -1.90 14.16 -3.75
C SER A 394 -2.03 12.90 -2.88
N TYR A 395 -0.93 12.41 -2.32
CA TYR A 395 -0.92 11.25 -1.42
C TYR A 395 -0.77 11.71 0.02
N PHE A 396 -1.66 11.28 0.91
CA PHE A 396 -1.54 11.48 2.36
C PHE A 396 -1.38 10.14 3.07
N GLU A 397 -0.27 9.97 3.77
CA GLU A 397 -0.09 8.86 4.72
C GLU A 397 -0.66 9.24 6.10
N ILE A 398 -1.66 8.50 6.56
CA ILE A 398 -2.41 8.79 7.79
C ILE A 398 -1.91 7.92 8.94
N GLY A 399 -1.42 8.52 10.03
CA GLY A 399 -1.09 7.80 11.27
C GLY A 399 0.40 7.59 11.58
N LYS A 400 1.32 8.09 10.74
CA LYS A 400 2.76 8.11 11.07
C LYS A 400 3.12 9.35 11.88
N LYS A 401 4.19 9.23 12.68
CA LYS A 401 4.93 10.31 13.38
C LYS A 401 4.85 11.60 12.56
N ALA A 402 4.09 12.58 13.07
CA ALA A 402 3.79 13.80 12.36
C ALA A 402 5.04 14.52 11.85
N SER A 403 5.23 14.45 10.54
CA SER A 403 5.88 15.43 9.67
C SER A 403 5.43 15.06 8.27
N HIS A 404 4.82 15.99 7.55
CA HIS A 404 4.52 15.91 6.11
C HIS A 404 5.32 14.82 5.39
N THR A 405 4.71 13.66 5.14
CA THR A 405 5.27 12.74 4.17
C THR A 405 4.54 12.99 2.86
N TYR A 406 4.88 14.12 2.24
CA TYR A 406 4.91 14.17 0.78
C TYR A 406 5.87 13.08 0.37
N VAL A 407 5.37 11.88 0.06
CA VAL A 407 6.19 10.92 -0.67
C VAL A 407 6.25 11.43 -2.10
N ASN A 408 7.06 12.46 -2.34
CA ASN A 408 7.64 12.65 -3.66
C ASN A 408 8.53 11.42 -3.86
N TYR A 409 8.03 10.43 -4.59
CA TYR A 409 8.91 9.47 -5.23
C TYR A 409 9.72 10.30 -6.24
N PRO A 410 11.04 10.52 -6.04
CA PRO A 410 11.85 11.03 -7.13
C PRO A 410 11.77 10.00 -8.26
N VAL A 411 11.44 10.49 -9.46
CA VAL A 411 11.41 9.73 -10.71
C VAL A 411 12.76 9.10 -10.98
#